data_AF-S2DI47-F1
#
_entry.id   AF-S2DI47-F1
#
_cell.length_a   1.000
_cell.length_b   1.000
_cell.length_c   1.000
_cell.angle_alpha   90.00
_cell.angle_beta   90.00
_cell.angle_gamma   90.00
#
_symmetry.space_group_name_H-M   'P 1'
#
loop_
_entity.id
_entity.type
_entity.pdbx_description
1 polymer ?
#
loop_
_entity_poly.entity_id
_entity_poly.type
_entity_poly.pdbx_seq_one_letter_code
_entity_poly.pdbx_strand_id
1 'polypeptide(L)' 'MGWQKIADAFRVTVDYLVDETATPTFDKLTVKRLQEIENLTPEDKSHLMALMDAFLRDARAKKAYAF' A
#
# COMPACT_ATOMS: atom_id res chain seq x y z
N MET A 1 15.53 6.27 -11.76
CA MET A 1 15.43 7.16 -10.57
C MET A 1 14.05 7.19 -9.91
N GLY A 2 12.91 7.13 -10.64
CA GLY A 2 11.57 7.08 -10.01
C GLY A 2 11.26 5.75 -9.30
N TRP A 3 11.54 4.62 -9.96
CA TRP A 3 11.23 3.28 -9.46
C TRP A 3 11.98 2.89 -8.18
N GLN A 4 13.22 3.39 -7.99
CA GLN A 4 14.00 3.17 -6.76
C GLN A 4 13.35 3.80 -5.53
N LYS A 5 12.87 5.04 -5.62
CA LYS A 5 12.21 5.71 -4.50
C LYS A 5 10.94 4.97 -4.07
N ILE A 6 10.22 4.41 -5.04
CA ILE A 6 9.01 3.62 -4.77
C ILE A 6 9.41 2.27 -4.16
N ALA A 7 10.40 1.58 -4.72
CA ALA A 7 10.90 0.32 -4.17
C ALA A 7 11.38 0.48 -2.71
N ASP A 8 12.09 1.57 -2.41
CA ASP A 8 12.56 1.91 -1.08
C ASP A 8 11.39 2.19 -0.11
N ALA A 9 10.37 2.92 -0.56
CA ALA A 9 9.18 3.22 0.26
C ALA A 9 8.41 1.95 0.66
N PHE A 10 8.34 0.96 -0.23
CA PHE A 10 7.69 -0.33 0.02
C PHE A 10 8.63 -1.41 0.55
N ARG A 11 9.94 -1.11 0.69
CA ARG A 11 11.01 -2.04 1.10
C ARG A 11 11.06 -3.31 0.24
N VAL A 12 10.88 -3.14 -1.06
CA VAL A 12 10.98 -4.20 -2.07
C VAL A 12 12.14 -3.93 -3.01
N THR A 13 12.54 -4.90 -3.82
CA THR A 13 13.52 -4.65 -4.89
C THR A 13 12.87 -3.93 -6.06
N VAL A 14 13.67 -3.21 -6.85
CA VAL A 14 13.18 -2.61 -8.09
C VAL A 14 12.70 -3.69 -9.06
N ASP A 15 13.39 -4.83 -9.10
CA ASP A 15 13.02 -5.99 -9.91
C ASP A 15 11.63 -6.53 -9.53
N TYR A 16 11.27 -6.51 -8.24
CA TYR A 16 9.93 -6.89 -7.78
C TYR A 16 8.82 -5.98 -8.34
N LEU A 17 9.14 -4.73 -8.71
CA LEU A 17 8.17 -3.82 -9.33
C LEU A 17 8.01 -4.03 -10.84
N VAL A 18 8.94 -4.74 -11.48
CA VAL A 18 9.01 -4.89 -12.95
C VAL A 18 8.99 -6.35 -13.43
N ASP A 19 9.03 -7.32 -12.52
CA ASP A 19 9.00 -8.74 -12.84
C ASP A 19 7.59 -9.19 -13.24
N GLU A 20 7.41 -9.44 -14.55
CA GLU A 20 6.16 -9.90 -15.16
C GLU A 20 5.82 -11.36 -14.81
N THR A 21 6.74 -12.09 -14.17
CA THR A 21 6.57 -13.49 -13.74
C THR A 21 6.35 -13.65 -12.23
N ALA A 22 6.52 -12.58 -11.45
CA ALA A 22 6.21 -12.55 -10.03
C ALA A 22 4.68 -12.53 -9.81
N THR A 23 4.15 -13.54 -9.12
CA THR A 23 2.77 -13.57 -8.59
C THR A 23 2.43 -12.24 -7.90
N PRO A 24 1.23 -11.66 -8.14
CA PRO A 24 0.99 -10.20 -8.22
C PRO A 24 1.58 -9.45 -7.02
N THR A 25 2.63 -8.62 -7.16
CA THR A 25 2.61 -7.28 -7.77
C THR A 25 1.23 -6.62 -7.65
N PHE A 26 1.11 -5.65 -6.73
CA PHE A 26 -0.11 -4.87 -6.53
C PHE A 26 -0.74 -4.50 -7.88
N ASP A 27 -2.06 -4.70 -8.01
CA ASP A 27 -2.75 -4.34 -9.25
C ASP A 27 -2.57 -2.84 -9.55
N LYS A 28 -2.67 -2.47 -10.84
CA LYS A 28 -2.41 -1.09 -11.30
C LYS A 28 -3.25 -0.03 -10.56
N LEU A 29 -4.46 -0.38 -10.14
CA LEU A 29 -5.33 0.53 -9.41
C LEU A 29 -4.82 0.73 -7.98
N THR A 30 -4.32 -0.33 -7.33
CA THR A 30 -3.67 -0.23 -6.02
C THR A 30 -2.41 0.62 -6.08
N VAL A 31 -1.54 0.45 -7.09
CA VAL A 31 -0.36 1.29 -7.27
C VAL A 31 -0.73 2.75 -7.51
N LYS A 32 -1.74 3.02 -8.33
CA LYS A 32 -2.23 4.38 -8.62
C LYS A 32 -2.74 5.07 -7.34
N ARG A 33 -3.51 4.36 -6.51
CA ARG A 33 -3.97 4.90 -5.22
C ARG A 33 -2.80 5.28 -4.31
N LEU A 34 -1.76 4.44 -4.24
CA LEU A 34 -0.55 4.76 -3.46
C LEU A 34 0.13 6.04 -3.97
N GLN A 35 0.20 6.26 -5.28
CA GLN A 35 0.72 7.50 -5.86
C GLN A 35 -0.16 8.72 -5.54
N GLU A 36 -1.49 8.57 -5.57
CA GLU A 36 -2.43 9.64 -5.22
C GLU A 36 -2.30 10.05 -3.75
N ILE A 37 -2.08 9.08 -2.85
CA ILE A 37 -1.87 9.30 -1.41
C ILE A 37 -0.63 10.15 -1.13
N GLU A 38 0.44 9.98 -1.90
CA GLU A 38 1.67 10.79 -1.75
C GLU A 38 1.48 12.26 -2.12
N ASN A 39 0.45 12.58 -2.90
CA ASN A 39 0.13 13.96 -3.32
C ASN A 39 -0.90 14.64 -2.39
N LEU A 40 -1.37 13.96 -1.35
CA LEU A 40 -2.30 14.54 -0.37
C LEU A 40 -1.61 15.57 0.52
N THR A 41 -2.41 16.48 1.08
CA THR A 41 -1.95 17.33 2.18
C THR A 41 -1.59 16.46 3.38
N PRO A 42 -0.70 16.92 4.29
CA PRO A 42 -0.36 16.16 5.49
C PRO A 42 -1.59 15.82 6.35
N GLU A 43 -2.58 16.73 6.41
CA GLU A 43 -3.82 16.54 7.16
C GLU A 43 -4.68 15.42 6.54
N ASP A 44 -4.97 15.51 5.24
CA ASP A 44 -5.75 14.50 4.51
C ASP A 44 -5.08 13.12 4.54
N LYS A 45 -3.74 13.08 4.38
CA LYS A 45 -2.97 11.85 4.48
C LYS A 45 -3.13 11.23 5.88
N SER A 46 -3.10 12.04 6.93
CA SER A 46 -3.28 11.55 8.31
C SER A 46 -4.65 10.90 8.53
N HIS A 47 -5.71 11.51 7.98
CA HIS A 47 -7.08 10.99 8.10
C HIS A 47 -7.25 9.67 7.35
N LEU A 48 -6.70 9.57 6.15
CA LEU A 48 -6.74 8.34 5.37
C LEU A 48 -5.98 7.20 6.07
N MET A 49 -4.81 7.49 6.63
CA MET A 49 -4.02 6.49 7.35
C MET A 49 -4.75 5.99 8.60
N ALA A 50 -5.38 6.89 9.36
CA ALA A 50 -6.19 6.50 10.51
C ALA A 50 -7.37 5.59 10.13
N LEU A 51 -8.05 5.87 9.01
CA LEU A 51 -9.12 5.02 8.48
C LEU A 51 -8.61 3.64 8.06
N MET A 52 -7.49 3.59 7.32
CA MET A 52 -6.85 2.34 6.91
C MET A 52 -6.49 1.47 8.13
N ASP A 53 -5.87 2.06 9.14
CA ASP A 53 -5.48 1.35 10.36
C ASP A 53 -6.69 0.80 11.11
N ALA A 54 -7.76 1.60 11.24
CA ALA A 54 -9.00 1.16 11.86
C ALA A 54 -9.61 -0.04 11.13
N PHE A 55 -9.65 0.00 9.80
CA PHE A 55 -10.18 -1.08 8.96
C PHE A 55 -9.34 -2.36 9.08
N LEU A 56 -8.00 -2.25 9.00
CA LEU A 56 -7.11 -3.39 9.12
C LEU A 56 -7.18 -4.03 10.52
N ARG A 57 -7.32 -3.23 11.57
CA ARG A 57 -7.52 -3.72 12.94
C ARG A 57 -8.83 -4.51 13.05
N ASP A 58 -9.92 -3.98 12.53
CA ASP A 58 -11.22 -4.66 12.53
C ASP A 58 -11.17 -5.97 11.74
N ALA A 59 -10.57 -5.99 10.55
CA ALA A 59 -10.41 -7.20 9.76
C ALA A 59 -9.59 -8.29 10.48
N ARG A 60 -8.51 -7.90 11.18
CA ARG A 60 -7.71 -8.83 12.01
C ARG A 60 -8.49 -9.35 13.19
N ALA A 61 -9.25 -8.49 13.88
CA ALA A 61 -10.10 -8.89 14.99
C ALA A 61 -11.17 -9.88 14.54
N LYS A 62 -11.89 -9.59 13.43
CA LYS A 62 -12.87 -10.51 12.83
C LYS A 62 -12.26 -11.88 12.49
N LYS A 63 -11.04 -11.91 11.95
CA LYS A 63 -10.34 -13.17 11.68
C LYS A 63 -9.99 -13.94 12.96
N ALA A 64 -9.65 -13.25 14.04
CA ALA A 64 -9.31 -13.86 15.33
C ALA A 64 -10.54 -14.39 16.09
N TYR A 65 -11.73 -13.83 15.84
CA TYR A 65 -12.99 -14.23 16.47
C TYR A 65 -13.94 -15.01 15.53
N ALA A 66 -13.49 -15.35 14.32
CA ALA A 66 -14.17 -16.30 13.45
C ALA A 66 -13.91 -17.71 13.99
N PHE A 67 -14.86 -18.22 14.78
CA PHE A 67 -14.92 -19.63 15.19
C PHE A 67 -15.18 -20.55 14.00
#